data_AF-A0A2V2XD02-F1
#
_entry.id   AF-A0A2V2XD02-F1
#
_cell.length_a   1.000
_cell.length_b   1.000
_cell.length_c   1.000
_cell.angle_alpha   90.00
_cell.angle_beta   90.00
_cell.angle_gamma   90.00
#
_symmetry.space_group_name_H-M   'P 1'
#
loop_
_entity.id
_entity.type
_entity.pdbx_description
1 polymer ?
#
loop_
_entity_poly.entity_id
_entity_poly.type
_entity_poly.pdbx_seq_one_letter_code
_entity_poly.pdbx_strand_id
1 'polypeptide(L)'
;MSSFRNYLIYGDLSRSCAIARFNEENHTLSVLGKDRNAVSVVHCDMMYHDRAFGLLCSDDERNLLVMGYTPRVQETEAGSPNKVLESVLSLDGEYRLSGGCLVKSLRFRSLAGNSSVTLYVTNYGEIGFIVPIGEQANRTASWLMRRLQIDLPHSAGLTPRMFLGLSQGSPRTAMRAKEMLVSASLLNEFFFLTFTRERPLRLPPTRSWNASPTSLPSFTKSAIYSNRSLLL
;
A
#
# COMPACT_ATOMS: atom_id res chain seq x y z
N MET A 1 -12.90 6.15 11.27
CA MET A 1 -13.74 6.63 10.15
C MET A 1 -12.98 7.72 9.41
N SER A 2 -12.98 7.71 8.09
CA SER A 2 -12.34 8.71 7.22
C SER A 2 -13.32 9.15 6.13
N SER A 3 -13.28 10.41 5.73
CA SER A 3 -14.14 10.96 4.69
C SER A 3 -13.32 11.70 3.62
N PHE A 4 -13.85 11.72 2.40
CA PHE A 4 -13.30 12.52 1.31
C PHE A 4 -14.38 12.79 0.28
N ARG A 5 -14.66 14.07 0.06
CA ARG A 5 -15.81 14.49 -0.74
C ARG A 5 -17.07 13.79 -0.19
N ASN A 6 -17.75 13.04 -1.03
CA ASN A 6 -19.02 12.39 -0.70
C ASN A 6 -18.82 10.90 -0.37
N TYR A 7 -17.57 10.45 -0.20
CA TYR A 7 -17.24 9.08 0.17
C TYR A 7 -16.86 9.01 1.65
N LEU A 8 -17.34 7.95 2.28
CA LEU A 8 -17.16 7.65 3.69
C LEU A 8 -16.56 6.25 3.81
N ILE A 9 -15.53 6.12 4.63
CA ILE A 9 -14.91 4.85 4.98
C ILE A 9 -15.04 4.67 6.48
N TYR A 10 -15.55 3.52 6.86
CA TYR A 10 -15.68 3.12 8.24
C TYR A 10 -15.16 1.71 8.44
N GLY A 11 -14.56 1.51 9.61
CA GLY A 11 -14.13 0.21 10.11
C GLY A 11 -15.01 -0.19 11.28
N ASP A 12 -15.23 -1.49 11.42
CA ASP A 12 -15.93 -2.14 12.52
C ASP A 12 -14.90 -2.96 13.32
N LEU A 13 -15.17 -3.16 14.60
CA LEU A 13 -14.40 -4.03 15.48
C LEU A 13 -14.48 -5.51 15.10
N SER A 14 -15.54 -5.91 14.39
CA SER A 14 -15.80 -7.33 14.09
C SER A 14 -16.06 -7.64 12.61
N ARG A 15 -16.43 -6.63 11.82
CA ARG A 15 -16.89 -6.78 10.43
C ARG A 15 -16.02 -6.05 9.42
N SER A 16 -14.73 -5.92 9.71
CA SER A 16 -13.73 -5.28 8.85
C SER A 16 -14.17 -3.87 8.44
N CYS A 17 -13.84 -3.43 7.23
CA CYS A 17 -14.13 -2.10 6.71
C CYS A 17 -15.11 -2.11 5.54
N ALA A 18 -15.72 -0.95 5.31
CA ALA A 18 -16.61 -0.71 4.20
C ALA A 18 -16.49 0.74 3.70
N ILE A 19 -16.87 0.91 2.43
CA ILE A 19 -16.99 2.21 1.77
C ILE A 19 -18.44 2.49 1.43
N ALA A 20 -18.87 3.70 1.72
CA ALA A 20 -20.19 4.21 1.39
C ALA A 20 -20.10 5.57 0.69
N ARG A 21 -21.13 5.89 -0.09
CA ARG A 21 -21.32 7.19 -0.74
C ARG A 21 -22.54 7.88 -0.14
N PHE A 22 -22.34 9.12 0.25
CA PHE A 22 -23.42 10.02 0.62
C PHE A 22 -23.99 10.67 -0.64
N ASN A 23 -25.30 10.55 -0.84
CA ASN A 23 -26.04 11.30 -1.86
C ASN A 23 -26.68 12.52 -1.21
N GLU A 24 -26.24 13.71 -1.65
CA GLU A 24 -26.71 15.00 -1.11
C GLU A 24 -28.17 15.27 -1.45
N GLU A 25 -28.64 14.89 -2.66
CA GLU A 25 -30.00 15.19 -3.13
C GLU A 25 -31.07 14.46 -2.29
N ASN A 26 -30.80 13.20 -1.96
CA ASN A 26 -31.75 12.34 -1.25
C ASN A 26 -31.40 12.19 0.23
N HIS A 27 -30.33 12.80 0.71
CA HIS A 27 -29.77 12.59 2.06
C HIS A 27 -29.61 11.11 2.44
N THR A 28 -29.23 10.27 1.48
CA THR A 28 -29.11 8.81 1.66
C THR A 28 -27.66 8.36 1.62
N LEU A 29 -27.33 7.36 2.43
CA LEU A 29 -26.02 6.70 2.43
C LEU A 29 -26.15 5.36 1.69
N SER A 30 -25.42 5.20 0.59
CA SER A 30 -25.38 3.96 -0.18
C SER A 30 -24.05 3.24 0.05
N VAL A 31 -24.08 1.98 0.49
CA VAL A 31 -22.88 1.17 0.64
C VAL A 31 -22.40 0.75 -0.75
N LEU A 32 -21.16 1.11 -1.09
CA LEU A 32 -20.56 0.79 -2.38
C LEU A 32 -19.79 -0.52 -2.34
N GLY A 33 -19.18 -0.82 -1.19
CA GLY A 33 -18.48 -2.08 -1.04
C GLY A 33 -18.07 -2.36 0.39
N LYS A 34 -17.96 -3.64 0.68
CA LYS A 34 -17.71 -4.15 2.02
C LYS A 34 -16.79 -5.36 1.97
N ASP A 35 -15.90 -5.44 2.94
CA ASP A 35 -15.12 -6.64 3.17
C ASP A 35 -15.95 -7.70 3.92
N ARG A 36 -15.77 -8.96 3.55
CA ARG A 36 -16.48 -10.10 4.17
C ARG A 36 -15.70 -10.75 5.31
N ASN A 37 -14.43 -10.37 5.48
CA ASN A 37 -13.60 -10.93 6.53
C ASN A 37 -13.93 -10.33 7.90
N ALA A 38 -13.63 -11.08 8.95
CA ALA A 38 -13.83 -10.66 10.33
C ALA A 38 -12.52 -10.08 10.88
N VAL A 39 -12.19 -8.86 10.46
CA VAL A 39 -11.00 -8.13 10.91
C VAL A 39 -11.42 -7.05 11.91
N SER A 40 -10.67 -6.95 13.00
CA SER A 40 -10.83 -5.90 14.02
C SER A 40 -10.09 -4.65 13.56
N VAL A 41 -10.83 -3.66 13.06
CA VAL A 41 -10.23 -2.46 12.47
C VAL A 41 -9.90 -1.43 13.54
N VAL A 42 -8.61 -1.10 13.67
CA VAL A 42 -8.12 -0.01 14.52
C VAL A 42 -8.18 1.31 13.78
N HIS A 43 -7.71 1.35 12.53
CA HIS A 43 -7.73 2.55 11.70
C HIS A 43 -8.05 2.22 10.25
N CYS A 44 -8.77 3.12 9.58
CA CYS A 44 -9.12 2.99 8.18
C CYS A 44 -9.00 4.32 7.45
N ASP A 45 -8.45 4.29 6.23
CA ASP A 45 -8.31 5.45 5.37
C ASP A 45 -8.44 5.07 3.89
N MET A 46 -8.55 6.04 2.98
CA MET A 46 -8.50 5.78 1.53
C MET A 46 -7.12 6.00 0.96
N MET A 47 -6.84 5.26 -0.11
CA MET A 47 -5.70 5.47 -0.98
C MET A 47 -6.15 5.41 -2.45
N TYR A 48 -5.50 6.20 -3.29
CA TYR A 48 -5.73 6.17 -4.73
C TYR A 48 -4.43 6.35 -5.49
N HIS A 49 -4.36 5.74 -6.67
CA HIS A 49 -3.28 5.91 -7.63
C HIS A 49 -3.88 5.86 -9.03
N ASP A 50 -3.86 7.00 -9.70
CA ASP A 50 -4.48 7.22 -11.01
C ASP A 50 -5.96 6.82 -11.05
N ARG A 51 -6.25 5.63 -11.58
CA ARG A 51 -7.61 5.06 -11.67
C ARG A 51 -7.89 4.01 -10.60
N ALA A 52 -6.86 3.52 -9.91
CA ALA A 52 -7.01 2.56 -8.83
C ALA A 52 -7.43 3.29 -7.55
N PHE A 53 -8.42 2.72 -6.87
CA PHE A 53 -8.90 3.20 -5.59
C PHE A 53 -8.96 2.02 -4.63
N GLY A 54 -8.54 2.26 -3.39
CA GLY A 54 -8.54 1.25 -2.35
C GLY A 54 -8.65 1.86 -0.96
N LEU A 55 -8.84 0.97 0.01
CA LEU A 55 -8.89 1.30 1.42
C LEU A 55 -7.60 0.79 2.08
N LEU A 56 -7.01 1.63 2.91
CA LEU A 56 -5.97 1.26 3.85
C LEU A 56 -6.64 0.92 5.17
N CYS A 57 -6.38 -0.27 5.70
CA CYS A 57 -6.93 -0.73 6.96
C CYS A 57 -5.79 -1.20 7.86
N SER A 58 -5.82 -0.87 9.14
CA SER A 58 -4.92 -1.43 10.15
C SER A 58 -5.72 -2.17 11.19
N ASP A 59 -5.23 -3.33 11.59
CA ASP A 59 -5.87 -4.16 12.62
C ASP A 59 -5.16 -4.07 13.99
N ASP A 60 -5.74 -4.74 14.98
CA ASP A 60 -5.23 -4.88 16.34
C ASP A 60 -3.99 -5.79 16.44
N GLU A 61 -3.78 -6.64 15.43
CA GLU A 61 -2.60 -7.49 15.29
C GLU A 61 -1.39 -6.79 14.64
N ARG A 62 -1.46 -5.47 14.38
CA ARG A 62 -0.39 -4.65 13.75
C ARG A 62 -0.20 -4.91 12.25
N ASN A 63 -1.19 -5.53 11.63
CA ASN A 63 -1.22 -5.70 10.19
C ASN A 63 -1.82 -4.45 9.54
N LEU A 64 -1.35 -4.24 8.31
CA LEU A 64 -1.74 -3.19 7.40
C LEU A 64 -2.22 -3.88 6.13
N LEU A 65 -3.50 -3.70 5.85
CA LEU A 65 -4.23 -4.35 4.78
C LEU A 65 -4.60 -3.29 3.74
N VAL A 66 -4.26 -3.57 2.48
CA VAL A 66 -4.67 -2.74 1.34
C VAL A 66 -5.78 -3.46 0.60
N MET A 67 -6.97 -2.90 0.70
CA MET A 67 -8.19 -3.44 0.13
C MET A 67 -8.54 -2.71 -1.16
N GLY A 68 -8.44 -3.40 -2.29
CA GLY A 68 -8.85 -2.89 -3.59
C GLY A 68 -10.37 -2.79 -3.70
N TYR A 69 -10.84 -1.69 -4.29
CA TYR A 69 -12.25 -1.51 -4.65
C TYR A 69 -12.39 -1.49 -6.17
N THR A 70 -13.09 -2.50 -6.70
CA THR A 70 -13.51 -2.53 -8.10
C THR A 70 -15.01 -2.31 -8.17
N PRO A 71 -15.50 -1.21 -8.77
CA PRO A 71 -16.93 -0.91 -8.83
C PRO A 71 -17.65 -1.95 -9.70
N ARG A 72 -18.76 -2.49 -9.19
CA ARG A 72 -19.66 -3.35 -9.97
C ARG A 72 -20.73 -2.48 -10.59
N VAL A 73 -20.64 -2.25 -11.89
CA VAL A 73 -21.57 -1.41 -12.62
C VAL A 73 -22.56 -2.30 -13.35
N GLN A 74 -23.85 -2.08 -13.08
CA GLN A 74 -24.93 -2.69 -13.84
C GLN A 74 -25.38 -1.69 -14.91
N GLU A 75 -25.18 -2.06 -16.17
CA GLU A 75 -25.74 -1.31 -17.28
C GLU A 75 -27.26 -1.39 -17.21
N THR A 76 -27.89 -0.23 -17.27
CA THR A 76 -29.34 -0.10 -17.28
C THR A 76 -29.77 0.30 -18.70
N GLU A 77 -31.05 0.13 -19.03
CA GLU A 77 -31.57 0.43 -20.38
C GLU A 77 -31.18 1.84 -20.86
N ALA A 78 -31.06 1.99 -22.18
CA ALA A 78 -30.58 3.20 -22.84
C ALA A 78 -31.33 4.46 -22.33
N GLY A 79 -30.60 5.35 -21.64
CA GLY A 79 -31.12 6.62 -21.11
C GLY A 79 -31.14 6.72 -19.58
N SER A 80 -30.96 5.62 -18.87
CA SER A 80 -30.87 5.63 -17.40
C SER A 80 -29.41 5.58 -16.92
N PRO A 81 -29.06 6.26 -15.82
CA PRO A 81 -27.70 6.25 -15.31
C PRO A 81 -27.31 4.86 -14.81
N ASN A 82 -26.10 4.43 -15.14
CA ASN A 82 -25.56 3.15 -14.70
C ASN A 82 -25.63 3.00 -13.18
N LYS A 83 -26.23 1.90 -12.71
CA LYS A 83 -26.38 1.62 -11.29
C LYS A 83 -25.10 0.98 -10.75
N VAL A 84 -24.53 1.55 -9.69
CA VAL A 84 -23.40 0.96 -8.97
C VAL A 84 -23.95 0.00 -7.90
N LEU A 85 -23.60 -1.27 -8.01
CA LEU A 85 -23.94 -2.32 -7.06
C LEU A 85 -22.87 -2.43 -5.97
N GLU A 86 -23.27 -3.01 -4.83
CA GLU A 86 -22.33 -3.33 -3.76
C GLU A 86 -21.26 -4.32 -4.25
N SER A 87 -20.00 -3.93 -4.08
CA SER A 87 -18.83 -4.73 -4.45
C SER A 87 -18.15 -5.34 -3.22
N VAL A 88 -17.50 -6.48 -3.41
CA VAL A 88 -16.68 -7.10 -2.36
C VAL A 88 -15.27 -6.53 -2.47
N LEU A 89 -14.72 -6.08 -1.35
CA LEU A 89 -13.34 -5.60 -1.29
C LEU A 89 -12.36 -6.76 -1.44
N SER A 90 -11.32 -6.58 -2.26
CA SER A 90 -10.27 -7.60 -2.43
C SER A 90 -9.01 -7.22 -1.66
N LEU A 91 -8.44 -8.16 -0.92
CA LEU A 91 -7.16 -7.95 -0.25
C LEU A 91 -6.02 -8.00 -1.28
N ASP A 92 -5.52 -6.84 -1.66
CA ASP A 92 -4.49 -6.70 -2.69
C ASP A 92 -3.08 -6.67 -2.07
N GLY A 93 -2.93 -5.98 -0.94
CA GLY A 93 -1.64 -5.81 -0.26
C GLY A 93 -1.69 -6.17 1.22
N GLU A 94 -0.64 -6.80 1.72
CA GLU A 94 -0.42 -7.02 3.15
C GLU A 94 0.95 -6.53 3.62
N TYR A 95 1.01 -6.02 4.85
CA TYR A 95 2.24 -5.67 5.52
C TYR A 95 2.05 -5.66 7.03
N ARG A 96 3.02 -6.14 7.79
CA ARG A 96 3.01 -6.05 9.25
C ARG A 96 3.91 -4.92 9.70
N LEU A 97 3.33 -3.97 10.44
CA LEU A 97 4.06 -2.82 10.98
C LEU A 97 4.87 -3.26 12.20
N SER A 98 6.18 -3.00 12.15
CA SER A 98 7.11 -3.27 13.25
C SER A 98 6.79 -2.43 14.49
N GLY A 99 6.50 -1.14 14.29
CA GLY A 99 6.19 -0.18 15.35
C GLY A 99 4.75 -0.21 15.85
N GLY A 100 4.00 -1.28 15.61
CA GLY A 100 2.66 -1.43 16.19
C GLY A 100 1.51 -1.09 15.22
N CYS A 101 0.32 -0.91 15.77
CA CYS A 101 -0.89 -0.61 15.01
C CYS A 101 -0.86 0.85 14.54
N LEU A 102 -1.34 1.09 13.32
CA LEU A 102 -1.53 2.45 12.82
C LEU A 102 -2.71 3.08 13.56
N VAL A 103 -2.47 4.18 14.27
CA VAL A 103 -3.49 4.86 15.09
C VAL A 103 -4.05 6.10 14.39
N LYS A 104 -3.22 6.77 13.59
CA LYS A 104 -3.61 7.98 12.86
C LYS A 104 -2.91 8.07 11.53
N SER A 105 -3.60 8.61 10.53
CA SER A 105 -3.04 8.95 9.23
C SER A 105 -3.40 10.37 8.79
N LEU A 106 -2.55 10.94 7.95
CA LEU A 106 -2.78 12.17 7.21
C LEU A 106 -2.53 11.88 5.72
N ARG A 107 -3.56 12.10 4.89
CA ARG A 107 -3.48 11.90 3.45
C ARG A 107 -3.17 13.23 2.75
N PHE A 108 -2.16 13.21 1.91
CA PHE A 108 -1.76 14.29 1.02
C PHE A 108 -1.96 13.87 -0.44
N ARG A 109 -2.10 14.86 -1.33
CA ARG A 109 -2.05 14.64 -2.77
C ARG A 109 -0.57 14.70 -3.19
N SER A 110 -0.11 13.71 -3.95
CA SER A 110 1.22 13.73 -4.55
C SER A 110 1.33 14.83 -5.60
N LEU A 111 2.50 15.48 -5.67
CA LEU A 111 2.82 16.43 -6.73
C LEU A 111 3.27 15.74 -8.03
N ALA A 112 3.82 14.53 -7.93
CA ALA A 112 4.42 13.80 -9.05
C ALA A 112 3.40 13.00 -9.88
N GLY A 113 2.11 13.08 -9.56
CA GLY A 113 1.06 12.34 -10.26
C GLY A 113 -0.27 12.37 -9.53
N ASN A 114 -1.30 11.70 -10.08
CA ASN A 114 -2.61 11.60 -9.45
C ASN A 114 -2.64 10.47 -8.40
N SER A 115 -1.78 10.57 -7.38
CA SER A 115 -1.71 9.60 -6.30
C SER A 115 -1.86 10.26 -4.94
N SER A 116 -2.31 9.49 -3.96
CA SER A 116 -2.35 9.89 -2.56
C SER A 116 -1.06 9.47 -1.84
N VAL A 117 -0.50 10.31 -0.98
CA VAL A 117 0.55 9.92 -0.04
C VAL A 117 -0.03 9.93 1.36
N THR A 118 0.10 8.83 2.09
CA THR A 118 -0.47 8.71 3.45
C THR A 118 0.66 8.69 4.45
N LEU A 119 0.82 9.78 5.21
CA LEU A 119 1.66 9.80 6.41
C LEU A 119 0.89 9.09 7.54
N TYR A 120 1.58 8.28 8.33
CA TYR A 120 0.97 7.55 9.42
C TYR A 120 1.79 7.63 10.69
N VAL A 121 1.11 7.43 11.82
CA VAL A 121 1.69 7.32 13.16
C VAL A 121 1.15 6.07 13.82
N THR A 122 2.05 5.33 14.46
CA THR A 122 1.75 4.09 15.18
C THR A 122 1.61 4.32 16.68
N ASN A 123 1.08 3.34 17.40
CA ASN A 123 0.96 3.40 18.86
C ASN A 123 2.31 3.30 19.61
N TYR A 124 3.38 2.82 18.97
CA TYR A 124 4.74 2.84 19.55
C TYR A 124 5.59 4.02 19.08
N GLY A 125 5.00 5.04 18.45
CA GLY A 125 5.70 6.26 18.08
C GLY A 125 6.49 6.19 16.77
N GLU A 126 6.38 5.11 16.00
CA GLU A 126 6.88 5.07 14.62
C GLU A 126 6.04 6.02 13.75
N ILE A 127 6.72 6.86 12.98
CA ILE A 127 6.14 7.72 11.96
C ILE A 127 6.68 7.25 10.60
N GLY A 128 5.78 7.00 9.67
CA GLY A 128 6.14 6.56 8.33
C GLY A 128 5.17 7.06 7.29
N PHE A 129 5.41 6.70 6.04
CA PHE A 129 4.50 7.03 4.94
C PHE A 129 4.23 5.80 4.08
N ILE A 130 3.06 5.79 3.46
CA ILE A 130 2.61 4.78 2.52
C ILE A 130 2.31 5.51 1.21
N VAL A 131 2.93 5.02 0.13
CA VAL A 131 2.80 5.60 -1.21
C VAL A 131 2.31 4.49 -2.14
N PRO A 132 1.12 4.63 -2.74
CA PRO A 132 0.68 3.75 -3.78
C PRO A 132 1.46 4.08 -5.06
N ILE A 133 2.06 3.05 -5.63
CA ILE A 133 2.90 3.12 -6.83
C ILE A 133 2.22 2.35 -7.97
N GLY A 134 2.59 2.68 -9.20
CA GLY A 134 2.05 2.01 -10.37
C GLY A 134 2.49 0.55 -10.42
N GLU A 135 1.67 -0.28 -11.08
CA GLU A 135 1.86 -1.73 -11.21
C GLU A 135 3.27 -2.12 -11.71
N GLN A 136 3.79 -1.40 -12.71
CA GLN A 136 5.14 -1.66 -13.23
C GLN A 136 6.24 -1.37 -12.20
N ALA A 137 6.10 -0.28 -11.44
CA ALA A 137 7.02 0.07 -10.38
C ALA A 137 6.93 -0.95 -9.23
N ASN A 138 5.73 -1.37 -8.87
CA ASN A 138 5.49 -2.38 -7.85
C ASN A 138 6.13 -3.73 -8.21
N ARG A 139 5.96 -4.21 -9.45
CA ARG A 139 6.62 -5.45 -9.90
C ARG A 139 8.14 -5.38 -9.80
N THR A 140 8.71 -4.24 -10.19
CA THR A 140 10.16 -4.00 -10.14
C THR A 140 10.66 -3.96 -8.70
N ALA A 141 9.96 -3.22 -7.83
CA ALA A 141 10.31 -3.07 -6.43
C ALA A 141 10.13 -4.37 -5.64
N SER A 142 9.09 -5.15 -5.92
CA SER A 142 8.85 -6.49 -5.36
C SER A 142 9.88 -7.51 -5.84
N TRP A 143 10.33 -7.43 -7.10
CA TRP A 143 11.45 -8.24 -7.58
C TRP A 143 12.74 -7.89 -6.85
N LEU A 144 13.04 -6.60 -6.72
CA LEU A 144 14.24 -6.12 -6.02
C LEU A 144 14.21 -6.55 -4.55
N MET A 145 13.09 -6.35 -3.85
CA MET A 145 12.91 -6.76 -2.47
C MET A 145 13.17 -8.26 -2.28
N ARG A 146 12.63 -9.13 -3.17
CA ARG A 146 12.90 -10.58 -3.13
C ARG A 146 14.38 -10.90 -3.33
N ARG A 147 15.07 -10.16 -4.21
CA ARG A 147 16.50 -10.36 -4.44
C ARG A 147 17.33 -9.96 -3.22
N LEU A 148 17.02 -8.81 -2.62
CA LEU A 148 17.68 -8.32 -1.41
C LEU A 148 17.48 -9.27 -0.22
N GLN A 149 16.30 -9.87 -0.10
CA GLN A 149 16.02 -10.87 0.94
C GLN A 149 16.93 -12.09 0.85
N ILE A 150 17.29 -12.53 -0.36
CA ILE A 150 18.10 -13.72 -0.58
C ILE A 150 19.60 -13.40 -0.53
N ASP A 151 20.00 -12.26 -1.09
CA ASP A 151 21.41 -11.95 -1.32
C ASP A 151 22.09 -11.24 -0.14
N LEU A 152 21.33 -10.56 0.74
CA LEU A 152 21.90 -9.84 1.88
C LEU A 152 21.73 -10.63 3.18
N PRO A 153 22.74 -10.59 4.08
CA PRO A 153 22.58 -11.05 5.45
C PRO A 153 21.69 -10.07 6.22
N HIS A 154 20.64 -10.59 6.84
CA HIS A 154 19.72 -9.79 7.67
C HIS A 154 20.13 -9.82 9.14
N SER A 155 19.74 -8.77 9.86
CA SER A 155 19.95 -8.69 11.31
C SER A 155 19.33 -9.90 12.01
N ALA A 156 20.10 -10.52 12.91
CA ALA A 156 19.72 -11.74 13.64
C ALA A 156 19.32 -12.94 12.73
N GLY A 157 19.67 -12.93 11.44
CA GLY A 157 19.26 -13.98 10.50
C GLY A 157 17.76 -14.00 10.20
N LEU A 158 17.01 -12.97 10.58
CA LEU A 158 15.58 -12.89 10.39
C LEU A 158 15.25 -12.45 8.97
N THR A 159 14.58 -13.32 8.22
CA THR A 159 14.10 -12.96 6.87
C THR A 159 13.02 -11.88 6.99
N PRO A 160 13.18 -10.67 6.39
CA PRO A 160 12.21 -9.59 6.50
C PRO A 160 10.80 -10.00 6.10
N ARG A 161 10.65 -10.85 5.08
CA ARG A 161 9.35 -11.37 4.63
C ARG A 161 8.59 -12.13 5.71
N MET A 162 9.28 -12.89 6.56
CA MET A 162 8.63 -13.64 7.64
C MET A 162 8.16 -12.72 8.77
N PHE A 163 8.86 -11.61 8.97
CA PHE A 163 8.52 -10.63 10.00
C PHE A 163 7.46 -9.61 9.53
N LEU A 164 7.50 -9.25 8.24
CA LEU A 164 6.61 -8.24 7.64
C LEU A 164 5.35 -8.85 6.99
N GLY A 165 5.24 -10.18 6.92
CA GLY A 165 4.04 -10.87 6.46
C GLY A 165 2.96 -10.98 7.53
N LEU A 166 1.73 -11.30 7.13
CA LEU A 166 0.65 -11.58 8.07
C LEU A 166 0.93 -12.85 8.88
N SER A 167 0.65 -12.80 10.18
CA SER A 167 0.73 -13.97 11.06
C SER A 167 -0.34 -14.98 10.67
N GLN A 168 0.07 -16.19 10.28
CA GLN A 168 -0.84 -17.28 9.90
C GLN A 168 -1.32 -18.11 11.11
N GLY A 169 -1.15 -17.59 12.33
CA GLY A 169 -1.35 -18.35 13.57
C GLY A 169 -2.81 -18.61 13.94
N SER A 170 -3.77 -17.90 13.33
CA SER A 170 -5.19 -18.05 13.64
C SER A 170 -6.02 -18.34 12.38
N PRO A 171 -7.01 -19.26 12.41
CA PRO A 171 -7.90 -19.52 11.29
C PRO A 171 -8.85 -18.34 10.98
N ARG A 172 -8.95 -17.34 11.88
CA ARG A 172 -9.63 -16.06 11.60
C ARG A 172 -8.77 -15.13 10.73
N THR A 173 -7.47 -15.37 10.69
CA THR A 173 -6.45 -14.62 9.94
C THR A 173 -5.98 -15.38 8.69
N ALA A 174 -6.74 -16.36 8.21
CA ALA A 174 -6.48 -17.09 6.95
C ALA A 174 -6.69 -16.22 5.69
N MET A 175 -6.46 -14.92 5.82
CA MET A 175 -6.41 -13.98 4.73
C MET A 175 -5.00 -13.96 4.17
N ARG A 176 -4.91 -13.98 2.86
CA ARG A 176 -3.65 -13.81 2.16
C ARG A 176 -3.85 -12.78 1.08
N ALA A 177 -3.06 -11.71 1.14
CA ALA A 177 -3.06 -10.73 0.07
C ALA A 177 -2.50 -11.33 -1.22
N LYS A 178 -2.85 -10.71 -2.33
CA LYS A 178 -2.22 -11.02 -3.63
C LYS A 178 -0.71 -10.78 -3.55
N GLU A 179 -0.31 -9.67 -2.94
CA GLU A 179 1.10 -9.26 -2.83
C GLU A 179 1.42 -8.70 -1.43
N MET A 180 2.69 -8.76 -1.04
CA MET A 180 3.19 -8.09 0.16
C MET A 180 3.61 -6.67 -0.22
N LEU A 181 3.29 -5.67 0.60
CA LEU A 181 3.75 -4.31 0.36
C LEU A 181 5.27 -4.25 0.41
N VAL A 182 5.82 -3.39 -0.44
CA VAL A 182 7.25 -3.22 -0.55
C VAL A 182 7.79 -2.39 0.60
N SER A 183 8.76 -2.93 1.33
CA SER A 183 9.40 -2.23 2.43
C SER A 183 10.46 -1.26 1.92
N ALA A 184 10.27 0.04 2.21
CA ALA A 184 11.23 1.08 1.84
C ALA A 184 12.57 0.93 2.58
N SER A 185 12.57 0.42 3.82
CA SER A 185 13.80 0.21 4.58
C SER A 185 14.70 -0.83 3.91
N LEU A 186 14.13 -1.92 3.37
CA LEU A 186 14.90 -2.90 2.63
C LEU A 186 15.40 -2.35 1.30
N LEU A 187 14.56 -1.60 0.57
CA LEU A 187 15.00 -0.93 -0.65
C LEU A 187 16.15 0.06 -0.40
N ASN A 188 16.20 0.67 0.79
CA ASN A 188 17.29 1.56 1.16
C ASN A 188 18.64 0.85 1.21
N GLU A 189 18.67 -0.43 1.65
CA GLU A 189 19.89 -1.24 1.67
C GLU A 189 20.51 -1.39 0.28
N PHE A 190 19.69 -1.48 -0.78
CA PHE A 190 20.18 -1.54 -2.15
C PHE A 190 21.03 -0.32 -2.52
N PHE A 191 20.60 0.88 -2.14
CA PHE A 191 21.37 2.10 -2.43
C PHE A 191 22.73 2.10 -1.72
N PHE A 192 22.82 1.48 -0.53
CA PHE A 192 24.07 1.35 0.21
C PHE A 192 25.00 0.26 -0.32
N LEU A 193 24.49 -0.76 -1.04
CA LEU A 193 25.33 -1.81 -1.64
C LEU A 193 26.30 -1.26 -2.70
N THR A 194 25.89 -0.20 -3.41
CA THR A 194 26.64 0.40 -4.52
C THR A 194 27.97 1.03 -4.13
N PHE A 195 28.26 1.27 -2.86
CA PHE A 195 29.53 1.92 -2.46
C PHE A 195 30.65 0.93 -2.10
N THR A 196 30.38 -0.36 -1.84
CA THR A 196 31.39 -1.26 -1.24
C THR A 196 31.55 -2.60 -1.95
N ARG A 197 30.61 -3.00 -2.82
CA ARG A 197 30.63 -4.36 -3.38
C ARG A 197 30.13 -4.39 -4.83
N GLU A 198 31.04 -4.23 -5.78
CA GLU A 198 30.80 -4.62 -7.17
C GLU A 198 30.70 -6.15 -7.28
N ARG A 199 29.51 -6.69 -7.01
CA ARG A 199 29.03 -7.87 -7.72
C ARG A 199 27.82 -7.41 -8.54
N PRO A 200 27.81 -7.60 -9.86
CA PRO A 200 26.67 -7.17 -10.65
C PRO A 200 25.45 -8.00 -10.22
N LEU A 201 24.53 -7.36 -9.49
CA LEU A 201 23.15 -7.81 -9.41
C LEU A 201 22.65 -7.85 -10.85
N ARG A 202 22.51 -9.06 -11.42
CA ARG A 202 21.97 -9.24 -12.76
C ARG A 202 20.56 -8.67 -12.77
N LEU A 203 20.43 -7.49 -13.38
CA LEU A 203 19.12 -6.91 -13.70
C LEU A 203 18.31 -7.95 -14.50
N PRO A 204 16.98 -7.97 -14.36
CA PRO A 204 16.15 -8.82 -15.19
C PRO A 204 16.47 -8.53 -16.66
N PRO A 205 16.39 -9.52 -17.56
CA PRO A 205 16.68 -9.30 -18.97
C PRO A 205 15.72 -8.23 -19.51
N THR A 206 16.22 -7.01 -19.65
CA THR A 206 15.55 -5.96 -20.40
C THR A 206 15.52 -6.42 -21.83
N ARG A 207 14.32 -6.55 -22.41
CA ARG A 207 14.15 -6.73 -23.85
C ARG A 207 14.99 -5.66 -24.55
N SER A 208 16.01 -6.08 -25.28
CA SER A 208 17.05 -5.22 -25.84
C SER A 208 16.43 -4.14 -26.74
N TRP A 209 16.45 -2.90 -26.28
CA TRP A 209 16.32 -1.74 -27.16
C TRP A 209 17.72 -1.41 -27.67
N ASN A 210 17.95 -1.66 -28.96
CA ASN A 210 19.15 -1.20 -29.64
C ASN A 210 19.11 0.34 -29.70
N ALA A 211 19.91 0.99 -28.86
CA ALA A 211 20.26 2.40 -29.02
C ALA A 211 21.76 2.56 -28.80
N SER A 212 22.41 3.17 -29.79
CA SER A 212 23.84 3.43 -29.89
C SER A 212 24.37 4.36 -28.79
N PRO A 213 25.69 4.33 -28.50
CA PRO A 213 26.25 4.98 -27.32
C PRO A 213 26.62 6.43 -27.63
N THR A 214 25.73 7.37 -27.36
CA THR A 214 26.10 8.78 -27.22
C THR A 214 25.13 9.52 -26.30
N SER A 215 25.71 10.28 -25.37
CA SER A 215 25.10 11.12 -24.32
C SER A 215 24.62 10.41 -23.05
N LEU A 216 25.54 10.30 -22.08
CA LEU A 216 25.21 10.26 -20.66
C LEU A 216 24.51 11.57 -20.28
N PRO A 217 23.30 11.57 -19.71
CA PRO A 217 22.78 12.73 -19.02
C PRO A 217 23.43 12.80 -17.62
N SER A 218 24.03 13.94 -17.33
CA SER A 218 24.46 14.33 -15.99
C SER A 218 23.27 14.30 -15.03
N PHE A 219 23.30 13.37 -14.07
CA PHE A 219 22.36 13.37 -12.95
C PHE A 219 22.69 14.55 -12.03
N THR A 220 21.98 15.65 -12.23
CA THR A 220 21.95 16.79 -11.32
C THR A 220 21.28 16.38 -10.01
N LYS A 221 21.98 16.64 -8.91
CA LYS A 221 21.52 16.52 -7.52
C LYS A 221 20.10 17.07 -7.35
N SER A 222 19.19 16.21 -6.91
CA SER A 222 18.07 16.61 -6.04
C SER A 222 18.00 15.61 -4.90
N ALA A 223 18.61 16.01 -3.78
CA ALA A 223 18.50 15.31 -2.51
C ALA A 223 17.16 15.69 -1.88
N ILE A 224 16.39 14.71 -1.45
CA ILE A 224 15.35 14.90 -0.43
C ILE A 224 15.60 13.85 0.65
N TYR A 225 16.02 14.33 1.82
CA TYR A 225 16.26 13.57 3.04
C TYR A 225 14.96 13.35 3.83
N SER A 226 14.92 12.27 4.62
CA SER A 226 14.57 12.36 6.04
C SER A 226 15.21 11.18 6.78
N ASN A 227 16.00 11.48 7.81
CA ASN A 227 16.77 10.55 8.63
C ASN A 227 16.34 10.71 10.09
N ARG A 228 16.44 9.60 10.83
CA ARG A 228 16.43 9.45 12.31
C ARG A 228 15.14 9.76 13.09
N SER A 229 14.61 8.68 13.66
CA SER A 229 14.42 8.50 15.11
C SER A 229 14.64 9.76 15.97
N LEU A 230 13.55 10.30 16.51
CA LEU A 230 13.55 11.13 17.70
C LEU A 230 12.88 10.34 18.83
N LEU A 231 13.73 9.85 19.73
CA LEU A 231 13.39 9.65 21.13
C LEU A 231 13.29 11.05 21.77
N LEU A 232 12.06 11.44 22.11
CA LEU A 232 11.61 12.19 23.30
C LEU A 232 10.21 12.77 23.03
#